data_AF-A0A7W8BS67-F1
#
_entry.id   AF-A0A7W8BS67-F1
#
_cell.length_a   1.000
_cell.length_b   1.000
_cell.length_c   1.000
_cell.angle_alpha   90.00
_cell.angle_beta   90.00
_cell.angle_gamma   90.00
#
_symmetry.space_group_name_H-M   'P 1'
#
loop_
_entity.id
_entity.type
_entity.pdbx_description
1 polymer ?
#
loop_
_entity_poly.entity_id
_entity_poly.type
_entity_poly.pdbx_seq_one_letter_code
_entity_poly.pdbx_strand_id
1 'polypeptide(L)'
;MNDQQQPRDIEGILDRAHLTSNRTAADRLAADMAALLTQYERETVARRALAGDPNPSDADPLDYVRTIADNYTRHRDLPDAESMYLELAAELTLDDARVIRLAAEAVAKATPRLIYLAAEEDGKTAAAIADELGVTESYVYRVLREQRAAESQPDGTKPWDAFWTIERWEDGRWHEFAAQSSRRMDTPATLAEYLLNREQEYAAEGARLRVRVWQFGTSETHPPLAEATTAQ
;
A
#
# COMPACT_ATOMS: atom_id res chain seq x y z
N MET A 1 6.61 -20.61 85.33
CA MET A 1 7.71 -19.61 85.29
C MET A 1 8.47 -19.77 84.00
N ASN A 2 8.08 -19.04 82.96
CA ASN A 2 8.96 -18.08 82.29
C ASN A 2 8.10 -17.31 81.29
N ASP A 3 7.66 -16.17 81.78
CA ASP A 3 7.02 -15.08 81.06
C ASP A 3 8.15 -14.26 80.44
N GLN A 4 8.33 -14.32 79.12
CA GLN A 4 9.12 -13.34 78.38
C GLN A 4 8.45 -13.08 77.04
N GLN A 5 7.43 -12.24 77.07
CA GLN A 5 7.01 -11.43 75.94
C GLN A 5 8.13 -10.44 75.61
N GLN A 6 8.80 -10.62 74.47
CA GLN A 6 9.58 -9.55 73.84
C GLN A 6 8.66 -8.66 72.99
N PRO A 7 8.82 -7.33 73.07
CA PRO A 7 7.97 -6.36 72.38
C PRO A 7 8.20 -6.41 70.87
N ARG A 8 7.10 -6.33 70.12
CA ARG A 8 7.10 -6.16 68.67
C ARG A 8 7.72 -4.82 68.31
N ASP A 9 8.73 -4.85 67.45
CA ASP A 9 9.31 -3.70 66.75
C ASP A 9 8.22 -2.92 66.00
N ILE A 10 7.67 -1.90 66.65
CA ILE A 10 6.78 -0.91 66.02
C ILE A 10 7.61 0.23 65.38
N GLU A 11 8.89 0.39 65.75
CA GLU A 11 9.76 1.44 65.22
C GLU A 11 10.21 1.19 63.77
N GLY A 12 10.31 -0.07 63.31
CA GLY A 12 10.69 -0.39 61.93
C GLY A 12 9.59 -0.19 60.86
N ILE A 13 8.34 0.05 61.28
CA ILE A 13 7.21 0.27 60.36
C ILE A 13 7.01 1.77 60.08
N LEU A 14 7.40 2.64 61.02
CA LEU A 14 7.30 4.09 60.85
C LEU A 14 8.39 4.66 59.93
N ASP A 15 9.53 3.98 59.82
CA ASP A 15 10.62 4.44 58.94
C ASP A 15 10.36 4.16 57.44
N ARG A 16 9.49 3.20 57.11
CA ARG A 16 8.99 3.00 55.72
C ARG A 16 7.87 3.96 55.33
N ALA A 17 7.16 4.55 56.29
CA ALA A 17 6.10 5.52 56.02
C ALA A 17 6.65 6.92 55.67
N HIS A 18 7.89 7.23 56.02
CA HIS A 18 8.48 8.56 55.82
C HIS A 18 9.35 8.73 54.56
N LEU A 19 9.54 7.68 53.74
CA LEU A 19 10.26 7.78 52.45
C LEU A 19 9.37 8.16 51.25
N THR A 20 8.08 8.49 51.46
CA THR A 20 7.14 8.81 50.36
C THR A 20 6.73 10.28 50.25
N SER A 21 7.38 11.22 50.96
CA SER A 21 7.02 12.64 50.85
C SER A 21 8.23 13.56 50.75
N ASN A 22 8.93 13.50 49.62
CA ASN A 22 9.66 14.66 49.11
C ASN A 22 9.75 14.66 47.58
N ARG A 23 8.63 14.37 46.90
CA ARG A 23 8.49 14.85 45.52
C ARG A 23 8.44 16.36 45.57
N THR A 24 9.41 17.00 44.91
CA THR A 24 9.49 18.45 44.79
C THR A 24 8.23 18.96 44.09
N ALA A 25 7.94 20.27 44.23
CA ALA A 25 6.82 20.87 43.50
C ALA A 25 6.97 20.68 41.97
N ALA A 26 8.22 20.64 41.48
CA ALA A 26 8.53 20.35 40.09
C ALA A 26 8.17 18.89 39.70
N ASP A 27 8.46 17.90 40.54
CA ASP A 27 8.13 16.49 40.25
C ASP A 27 6.62 16.25 40.20
N ARG A 28 5.86 16.96 41.04
CA ARG A 28 4.39 16.87 41.04
C ARG A 28 3.81 17.52 39.79
N LEU A 29 4.29 18.71 39.44
CA LEU A 29 3.89 19.38 38.21
C LEU A 29 4.22 18.55 36.97
N ALA A 30 5.40 17.94 36.92
CA ALA A 30 5.78 17.05 35.82
C ALA A 30 4.86 15.83 35.73
N ALA A 31 4.53 15.21 36.86
CA ALA A 31 3.60 14.08 36.91
C ALA A 31 2.18 14.48 36.48
N ASP A 32 1.69 15.65 36.92
CA ASP A 32 0.37 16.17 36.59
C ASP A 32 0.28 16.52 35.09
N MET A 33 1.33 17.14 34.54
CA MET A 33 1.43 17.42 33.10
C MET A 33 1.47 16.13 32.27
N ALA A 34 2.24 15.13 32.69
CA ALA A 34 2.28 13.84 32.01
C ALA A 34 0.91 13.14 32.04
N ALA A 35 0.21 13.17 33.18
CA ALA A 35 -1.13 12.62 33.32
C ALA A 35 -2.14 13.34 32.41
N LEU A 36 -2.07 14.67 32.33
CA LEU A 36 -2.92 15.47 31.42
C LEU A 36 -2.66 15.14 29.95
N LEU A 37 -1.39 14.97 29.55
CA LEU A 37 -1.04 14.56 28.19
C LEU A 37 -1.58 13.16 27.87
N THR A 38 -1.38 12.20 28.77
CA THR A 38 -1.92 10.83 28.61
C THR A 38 -3.45 10.84 28.49
N GLN A 39 -4.13 11.67 29.28
CA GLN A 39 -5.59 11.80 29.18
C GLN A 39 -6.01 12.40 27.83
N TYR A 40 -5.35 13.48 27.41
CA TYR A 40 -5.63 14.13 26.13
C TYR A 40 -5.42 13.20 24.92
N GLU A 41 -4.35 12.41 24.95
CA GLU A 41 -4.06 11.40 23.92
C GLU A 41 -5.18 10.35 23.86
N ARG A 42 -5.58 9.79 25.00
CA ARG A 42 -6.68 8.80 25.08
C ARG A 42 -7.99 9.35 24.53
N GLU A 43 -8.34 10.58 24.91
CA GLU A 43 -9.57 11.22 24.43
C GLU A 43 -9.51 11.51 22.92
N THR A 44 -8.33 11.84 22.40
CA THR A 44 -8.13 12.08 20.97
C THR A 44 -8.23 10.79 20.16
N VAL A 45 -7.60 9.71 20.62
CA VAL A 45 -7.71 8.37 20.01
C VAL A 45 -9.16 7.91 20.01
N ALA A 46 -9.86 8.00 21.15
CA ALA A 46 -11.26 7.61 21.24
C ALA A 46 -12.16 8.40 20.28
N ARG A 47 -11.92 9.71 20.15
CA ARG A 47 -12.65 10.59 19.22
C ARG A 47 -12.43 10.20 17.76
N ARG A 48 -11.19 9.91 17.36
CA ARG A 48 -10.84 9.48 16.00
C ARG A 48 -11.40 8.10 15.68
N ALA A 49 -11.32 7.16 16.62
CA ALA A 49 -11.91 5.83 16.48
C ALA A 49 -13.43 5.90 16.27
N LEU A 50 -14.13 6.75 17.04
CA LEU A 50 -15.57 7.01 16.85
C LEU A 50 -15.90 7.65 15.49
N ALA A 51 -14.98 8.42 14.92
CA ALA A 51 -15.12 9.01 13.59
C ALA A 51 -14.82 8.01 12.45
N GLY A 52 -14.47 6.76 12.77
CA GLY A 52 -14.16 5.72 11.79
C GLY A 52 -12.75 5.82 11.20
N ASP A 53 -11.84 6.53 11.87
CA ASP A 53 -10.43 6.54 11.50
C ASP A 53 -9.84 5.12 11.64
N PRO A 54 -9.30 4.52 10.57
CA PRO A 54 -8.68 3.19 10.63
C PRO A 54 -7.36 3.17 11.42
N ASN A 55 -6.74 4.32 11.69
CA ASN A 55 -5.54 4.45 12.52
C ASN A 55 -5.64 5.62 13.53
N PRO A 56 -6.50 5.50 14.56
CA PRO A 56 -6.85 6.62 15.43
C PRO A 56 -5.72 7.08 16.37
N SER A 57 -4.65 6.29 16.52
CA SER A 57 -3.50 6.61 17.36
C SER A 57 -2.30 7.18 16.59
N ASP A 58 -2.39 7.33 15.27
CA ASP A 58 -1.25 7.63 14.39
C ASP A 58 -0.06 6.67 14.58
N ALA A 59 -0.25 5.58 15.33
CA ALA A 59 0.79 4.58 15.56
C ALA A 59 1.05 3.86 14.25
N ASP A 60 2.29 3.51 13.97
CA ASP A 60 2.57 2.69 12.79
C ASP A 60 1.89 1.33 12.98
N PRO A 61 0.90 0.96 12.14
CA PRO A 61 0.14 -0.28 12.32
C PRO A 61 1.02 -1.52 12.18
N LEU A 62 2.23 -1.39 11.63
CA LEU A 62 3.19 -2.47 11.45
C LEU A 62 4.33 -2.44 12.48
N ASP A 63 4.32 -1.55 13.47
CA ASP A 63 5.42 -1.41 14.43
C ASP A 63 5.74 -2.72 15.19
N TYR A 64 4.69 -3.39 15.68
CA TYR A 64 4.83 -4.70 16.34
C TYR A 64 5.37 -5.77 15.37
N VAL A 65 4.88 -5.79 14.14
CA VAL A 65 5.32 -6.75 13.11
C VAL A 65 6.78 -6.50 12.73
N ARG A 66 7.21 -5.24 12.64
CA ARG A 66 8.61 -4.88 12.41
C ARG A 66 9.48 -5.29 13.57
N THR A 67 9.04 -5.09 14.80
CA THR A 67 9.77 -5.53 16.00
C THR A 67 10.00 -7.04 15.97
N ILE A 68 8.99 -7.84 15.61
CA ILE A 68 9.14 -9.29 15.44
C ILE A 68 10.14 -9.62 14.33
N ALA A 69 10.01 -9.00 13.15
CA ALA A 69 10.88 -9.25 12.01
C ALA A 69 12.35 -8.89 12.29
N ASP A 70 12.57 -7.77 12.97
CA ASP A 70 13.88 -7.31 13.42
C ASP A 70 14.51 -8.28 14.42
N ASN A 71 13.75 -8.70 15.43
CA ASN A 71 14.21 -9.66 16.42
C ASN A 71 14.56 -11.00 15.78
N TYR A 72 13.71 -11.50 14.88
CA TYR A 72 13.99 -12.71 14.10
C TYR A 72 15.29 -12.56 13.29
N THR A 73 15.45 -11.47 12.55
CA THR A 73 16.64 -11.25 11.70
C THR A 73 17.93 -11.20 12.52
N ARG A 74 17.90 -10.58 13.71
CA ARG A 74 19.05 -10.49 14.61
C ARG A 74 19.43 -11.83 15.25
N HIS A 75 18.45 -12.67 15.57
CA HIS A 75 18.68 -13.86 16.42
C HIS A 75 18.62 -15.20 15.67
N ARG A 76 18.08 -15.26 14.44
CA ARG A 76 17.84 -16.53 13.72
C ARG A 76 19.08 -17.41 13.54
N ASP A 77 20.27 -16.81 13.50
CA ASP A 77 21.55 -17.49 13.28
C ASP A 77 22.35 -17.67 14.60
N LEU A 78 21.79 -17.28 15.74
CA LEU A 78 22.43 -17.39 17.06
C LEU A 78 22.05 -18.71 17.77
N PRO A 79 22.95 -19.26 18.62
CA PRO A 79 22.68 -20.48 19.38
C PRO A 79 21.41 -20.42 20.26
N ASP A 80 21.04 -19.22 20.73
CA ASP A 80 19.92 -19.00 21.66
C ASP A 80 18.61 -18.56 20.98
N ALA A 81 18.48 -18.73 19.65
CA ALA A 81 17.28 -18.37 18.89
C ALA A 81 15.98 -18.98 19.46
N GLU A 82 16.09 -20.12 20.15
CA GLU A 82 14.96 -20.82 20.78
C GLU A 82 14.24 -19.96 21.84
N SER A 83 14.97 -19.17 22.62
CA SER A 83 14.39 -18.29 23.65
C SER A 83 13.42 -17.26 23.05
N MET A 84 13.78 -16.66 21.92
CA MET A 84 12.93 -15.71 21.19
C MET A 84 11.64 -16.37 20.69
N TYR A 85 11.70 -17.61 20.19
CA TYR A 85 10.50 -18.32 19.75
C TYR A 85 9.57 -18.64 20.93
N LEU A 86 10.12 -18.94 22.11
CA LEU A 86 9.35 -19.20 23.32
C LEU A 86 8.66 -17.93 23.84
N GLU A 87 9.35 -16.78 23.81
CA GLU A 87 8.76 -15.48 24.15
C GLU A 87 7.61 -15.14 23.18
N LEU A 88 7.83 -15.27 21.88
CA LEU A 88 6.79 -15.02 20.87
C LEU A 88 5.61 -15.98 21.01
N ALA A 89 5.86 -17.26 21.33
CA ALA A 89 4.81 -18.24 21.56
C ALA A 89 4.00 -17.99 22.85
N ALA A 90 4.58 -17.30 23.83
CA ALA A 90 3.88 -16.89 25.04
C ALA A 90 2.98 -15.66 24.82
N GLU A 91 3.30 -14.82 23.83
CA GLU A 91 2.54 -13.61 23.49
C GLU A 91 1.40 -13.88 22.50
N LEU A 92 1.61 -14.77 21.52
CA LEU A 92 0.66 -14.99 20.43
C LEU A 92 -0.41 -16.04 20.76
N THR A 93 -1.65 -15.75 20.40
CA THR A 93 -2.71 -16.76 20.36
C THR A 93 -2.72 -17.49 19.01
N LEU A 94 -3.43 -18.64 18.96
CA LEU A 94 -3.64 -19.36 17.70
C LEU A 94 -4.42 -18.54 16.66
N ASP A 95 -5.29 -17.63 17.09
CA ASP A 95 -6.03 -16.75 16.19
C ASP A 95 -5.10 -15.70 15.58
N ASP A 96 -4.22 -15.09 16.39
CA ASP A 96 -3.19 -14.15 15.90
C ASP A 96 -2.27 -14.83 14.88
N ALA A 97 -1.80 -16.05 15.19
CA ALA A 97 -0.98 -16.83 14.27
C ALA A 97 -1.71 -17.13 12.96
N ARG A 98 -3.01 -17.41 13.00
CA ARG A 98 -3.83 -17.59 11.80
C ARG A 98 -3.91 -16.30 10.99
N VAL A 99 -4.18 -15.17 11.63
CA VAL A 99 -4.28 -13.86 10.96
C VAL A 99 -2.95 -13.49 10.30
N ILE A 100 -1.84 -13.60 11.03
CA ILE A 100 -0.48 -13.35 10.51
C ILE A 100 -0.19 -14.25 9.31
N ARG A 101 -0.51 -15.54 9.39
CA ARG A 101 -0.29 -16.49 8.28
C ARG A 101 -1.07 -16.09 7.02
N LEU A 102 -2.34 -15.72 7.17
CA LEU A 102 -3.18 -15.30 6.03
C LEU A 102 -2.71 -13.97 5.44
N ALA A 103 -2.30 -13.03 6.29
CA ALA A 103 -1.71 -11.77 5.86
C ALA A 103 -0.41 -12.01 5.08
N ALA A 104 0.49 -12.86 5.59
CA ALA A 104 1.71 -13.24 4.91
C ALA A 104 1.46 -13.89 3.54
N GLU A 105 0.45 -14.77 3.44
CA GLU A 105 0.06 -15.37 2.16
C GLU A 105 -0.47 -14.33 1.16
N ALA A 106 -1.29 -13.39 1.62
CA ALA A 106 -1.80 -12.31 0.78
C ALA A 106 -0.68 -11.38 0.30
N VAL A 107 0.23 -11.00 1.21
CA VAL A 107 1.41 -10.20 0.88
C VAL A 107 2.29 -10.93 -0.13
N ALA A 108 2.58 -12.22 0.07
CA ALA A 108 3.39 -13.01 -0.86
C ALA A 108 2.80 -13.07 -2.28
N LYS A 109 1.47 -13.08 -2.41
CA LYS A 109 0.78 -13.00 -3.71
C LYS A 109 0.87 -11.60 -4.33
N ALA A 110 0.93 -10.55 -3.51
CA ALA A 110 1.07 -9.17 -3.95
C ALA A 110 2.53 -8.78 -4.25
N THR A 111 3.51 -9.43 -3.62
CA THR A 111 4.95 -9.13 -3.74
C THR A 111 5.42 -9.04 -5.19
N PRO A 112 5.04 -9.93 -6.13
CA PRO A 112 5.45 -9.79 -7.53
C PRO A 112 5.02 -8.47 -8.16
N ARG A 113 3.81 -7.99 -7.86
CA ARG A 113 3.30 -6.72 -8.38
C ARG A 113 4.01 -5.54 -7.72
N LEU A 114 4.25 -5.59 -6.41
CA LEU A 114 5.00 -4.54 -5.70
C LEU A 114 6.42 -4.38 -6.25
N ILE A 115 7.12 -5.50 -6.50
CA ILE A 115 8.43 -5.50 -7.14
C ILE A 115 8.38 -4.84 -8.52
N TYR A 116 7.36 -5.16 -9.32
CA TYR A 116 7.19 -4.59 -10.64
C TYR A 116 6.95 -3.07 -10.61
N LEU A 117 6.04 -2.61 -9.75
CA LEU A 117 5.74 -1.18 -9.57
C LEU A 117 6.99 -0.42 -9.10
N ALA A 118 7.70 -0.94 -8.11
CA ALA A 118 8.94 -0.32 -7.62
C ALA A 118 10.01 -0.19 -8.72
N ALA A 119 10.09 -1.15 -9.64
CA ALA A 119 11.06 -1.11 -10.73
C ALA A 119 10.65 -0.18 -11.88
N GLU A 120 9.38 -0.22 -12.30
CA GLU A 120 8.91 0.47 -13.51
C GLU A 120 8.34 1.87 -13.24
N GLU A 121 7.70 2.07 -12.09
CA GLU A 121 7.10 3.36 -11.70
C GLU A 121 8.07 4.19 -10.84
N ASP A 122 8.68 3.57 -9.83
CA ASP A 122 9.62 4.27 -8.93
C ASP A 122 11.08 4.24 -9.42
N GLY A 123 11.38 3.45 -10.46
CA GLY A 123 12.72 3.36 -11.04
C GLY A 123 13.77 2.69 -10.14
N LYS A 124 13.36 1.91 -9.12
CA LYS A 124 14.29 1.23 -8.21
C LYS A 124 15.05 0.11 -8.94
N THR A 125 16.33 -0.04 -8.60
CA THR A 125 17.15 -1.14 -9.13
C THR A 125 16.80 -2.47 -8.47
N ALA A 126 17.09 -3.58 -9.15
CA ALA A 126 16.87 -4.91 -8.58
C ALA A 126 17.63 -5.13 -7.26
N ALA A 127 18.83 -4.56 -7.13
CA ALA A 127 19.62 -4.58 -5.91
C ALA A 127 18.93 -3.84 -4.75
N ALA A 128 18.42 -2.64 -4.99
CA ALA A 128 17.70 -1.86 -3.97
C ALA A 128 16.42 -2.58 -3.51
N ILE A 129 15.65 -3.14 -4.45
CA ILE A 129 14.44 -3.92 -4.12
C ILE A 129 14.78 -5.18 -3.33
N ALA A 130 15.86 -5.87 -3.72
CA ALA A 130 16.31 -7.09 -3.03
C ALA A 130 16.71 -6.81 -1.57
N ASP A 131 17.45 -5.72 -1.34
CA ASP A 131 17.86 -5.27 -0.01
C ASP A 131 16.64 -4.90 0.86
N GLU A 132 15.71 -4.09 0.33
CA GLU A 132 14.50 -3.69 1.05
C GLU A 132 13.59 -4.87 1.43
N LEU A 133 13.48 -5.88 0.57
CA LEU A 133 12.62 -7.05 0.79
C LEU A 133 13.32 -8.21 1.50
N GLY A 134 14.63 -8.13 1.73
CA GLY A 134 15.42 -9.23 2.31
C GLY A 134 15.45 -10.49 1.42
N VAL A 135 15.44 -10.31 0.09
CA VAL A 135 15.49 -11.41 -0.90
C VAL A 135 16.73 -11.31 -1.77
N THR A 136 16.95 -12.27 -2.66
CA THR A 136 18.08 -12.22 -3.60
C THR A 136 17.75 -11.40 -4.84
N GLU A 137 18.75 -10.73 -5.42
CA GLU A 137 18.58 -10.03 -6.71
C GLU A 137 18.07 -10.97 -7.82
N SER A 138 18.55 -12.22 -7.84
CA SER A 138 18.12 -13.22 -8.83
C SER A 138 16.62 -13.51 -8.72
N TYR A 139 16.05 -13.50 -7.51
CA TYR A 139 14.61 -13.61 -7.30
C TYR A 139 13.87 -12.41 -7.92
N VAL A 140 14.36 -11.18 -7.67
CA VAL A 140 13.78 -9.95 -8.22
C VAL A 140 13.80 -9.96 -9.75
N TYR A 141 14.93 -10.30 -10.37
CA TYR A 141 15.03 -10.40 -11.83
C TYR A 141 14.06 -11.44 -12.42
N ARG A 142 13.93 -12.60 -11.76
CA ARG A 142 13.00 -13.65 -12.19
C ARG A 142 11.56 -13.13 -12.16
N VAL A 143 11.16 -12.48 -11.07
CA VAL A 143 9.83 -11.88 -10.91
C VAL A 143 9.57 -10.82 -11.97
N LEU A 144 10.50 -9.89 -12.20
CA LEU A 144 10.35 -8.84 -13.22
C LEU A 144 10.18 -9.43 -14.61
N ARG A 145 10.94 -10.48 -14.94
CA ARG A 145 10.79 -11.20 -16.22
C ARG A 145 9.41 -11.83 -16.36
N GLU A 146 8.93 -12.51 -15.31
CA GLU A 146 7.60 -13.15 -15.29
C GLU A 146 6.48 -12.10 -15.41
N GLN A 147 6.57 -10.97 -14.69
CA GLN A 147 5.58 -9.89 -14.76
C GLN A 147 5.58 -9.18 -16.12
N ARG A 148 6.75 -8.88 -16.68
CA ARG A 148 6.84 -8.31 -18.04
C ARG A 148 6.29 -9.27 -19.09
N ALA A 149 6.53 -10.57 -18.95
CA ALA A 149 5.96 -11.59 -19.82
C ALA A 149 4.44 -11.74 -19.63
N ALA A 150 3.92 -11.53 -18.42
CA ALA A 150 2.48 -11.55 -18.16
C ALA A 150 1.76 -10.28 -18.68
N GLU A 151 2.42 -9.12 -18.63
CA GLU A 151 1.89 -7.88 -19.20
C GLU A 151 2.04 -7.81 -20.73
N SER A 152 3.05 -8.49 -21.26
CA SER A 152 3.19 -8.67 -22.70
C SER A 152 2.22 -9.77 -23.14
N GLN A 153 1.09 -9.39 -23.75
CA GLN A 153 0.30 -10.35 -24.52
C GLN A 153 1.18 -11.04 -25.59
N PRO A 154 0.74 -12.17 -26.19
CA PRO A 154 1.49 -12.85 -27.26
C PRO A 154 1.93 -11.94 -28.42
N ASP A 155 1.27 -10.79 -28.58
CA ASP A 155 1.52 -9.78 -29.61
C ASP A 155 2.25 -8.50 -29.11
N GLY A 156 2.71 -8.49 -27.84
CA GLY A 156 3.56 -7.43 -27.29
C GLY A 156 2.90 -6.07 -26.99
N THR A 157 1.56 -5.98 -27.07
CA THR A 157 0.84 -4.71 -26.86
C THR A 157 0.72 -4.39 -25.36
N LYS A 158 1.31 -3.28 -24.93
CA LYS A 158 1.17 -2.77 -23.56
C LYS A 158 -0.13 -1.98 -23.40
N PRO A 159 -0.77 -1.98 -22.21
CA PRO A 159 -1.87 -1.06 -21.93
C PRO A 159 -1.43 0.38 -22.18
N TRP A 160 -2.27 1.15 -22.86
CA TRP A 160 -2.02 2.56 -23.14
C TRP A 160 -3.32 3.37 -23.04
N ASP A 161 -3.19 4.63 -22.65
CA ASP A 161 -4.33 5.54 -22.57
C ASP A 161 -4.52 6.20 -23.94
N ALA A 162 -5.68 5.98 -24.56
CA ALA A 162 -6.04 6.51 -25.86
C ALA A 162 -6.95 7.73 -25.69
N PHE A 163 -6.77 8.74 -26.54
CA PHE A 163 -7.75 9.76 -26.85
C PHE A 163 -8.18 9.57 -28.30
N TRP A 164 -9.47 9.58 -28.59
CA TRP A 164 -9.97 9.39 -29.94
C TRP A 164 -11.15 10.31 -30.23
N THR A 165 -11.30 10.67 -31.49
CA THR A 165 -12.44 11.43 -32.00
C THR A 165 -13.11 10.65 -33.13
N ILE A 166 -14.44 10.74 -33.17
CA ILE A 166 -15.27 10.33 -34.29
C ILE A 166 -15.76 11.61 -34.95
N GLU A 167 -15.57 11.70 -36.25
CA GLU A 167 -15.97 12.85 -37.05
C GLU A 167 -16.90 12.42 -38.18
N ARG A 168 -17.83 13.30 -38.54
CA ARG A 168 -18.76 13.10 -39.64
C ARG A 168 -18.55 14.16 -40.71
N TRP A 169 -18.65 13.76 -41.98
CA TRP A 169 -18.58 14.69 -43.09
C TRP A 169 -19.96 15.33 -43.33
N GLU A 170 -20.06 16.63 -43.07
CA GLU A 170 -21.27 17.42 -43.28
C GLU A 170 -20.87 18.78 -43.88
N ASP A 171 -21.66 19.30 -44.82
CA ASP A 171 -21.45 20.61 -45.46
C ASP A 171 -20.03 20.83 -46.03
N GLY A 172 -19.40 19.76 -46.54
CA GLY A 172 -18.07 19.83 -47.16
C GLY A 172 -16.91 19.93 -46.15
N ARG A 173 -17.15 19.62 -44.88
CA ARG A 173 -16.13 19.62 -43.82
C ARG A 173 -16.35 18.49 -42.82
N TRP A 174 -15.30 18.12 -42.09
CA TRP A 174 -15.39 17.18 -40.99
C TRP A 174 -15.84 17.90 -39.72
N HIS A 175 -16.81 17.32 -39.03
CA HIS A 175 -17.33 17.80 -37.76
C HIS A 175 -17.11 16.74 -36.68
N GLU A 176 -16.57 17.14 -35.53
CA GLU A 176 -16.51 16.27 -34.36
C GLU A 176 -17.93 15.86 -33.95
N PHE A 177 -18.14 14.55 -33.87
CA PHE A 177 -19.38 13.93 -33.44
C PHE A 177 -19.25 13.38 -32.02
N ALA A 178 -18.10 12.79 -31.69
CA ALA A 178 -17.79 12.30 -30.35
C ALA A 178 -16.29 12.33 -30.08
N ALA A 179 -15.91 12.56 -28.84
CA ALA A 179 -14.54 12.46 -28.36
C ALA A 179 -14.51 11.77 -27.00
N GLN A 180 -13.57 10.85 -26.79
CA GLN A 180 -13.44 10.17 -25.50
C GLN A 180 -12.00 9.76 -25.24
N SER A 181 -11.72 9.52 -23.96
CA SER A 181 -10.50 8.86 -23.51
C SER A 181 -10.82 7.49 -22.93
N SER A 182 -9.97 6.51 -23.23
CA SER A 182 -10.15 5.15 -22.74
C SER A 182 -8.80 4.45 -22.60
N ARG A 183 -8.65 3.65 -21.56
CA ARG A 183 -7.50 2.75 -21.43
C ARG A 183 -7.70 1.55 -22.34
N ARG A 184 -6.72 1.27 -23.21
CA ARG A 184 -6.79 0.29 -24.28
C ARG A 184 -5.70 -0.75 -24.16
N MET A 185 -5.99 -1.93 -24.68
CA MET A 185 -5.07 -3.07 -24.76
C MET A 185 -4.77 -3.46 -26.21
N ASP A 186 -5.55 -2.96 -27.17
CA ASP A 186 -5.40 -3.19 -28.60
C ASP A 186 -4.53 -2.11 -29.26
N THR A 187 -4.11 -2.32 -30.50
CA THR A 187 -3.31 -1.34 -31.24
C THR A 187 -4.16 -0.10 -31.60
N PRO A 188 -3.55 1.09 -31.81
CA PRO A 188 -4.27 2.27 -32.29
C PRO A 188 -5.08 2.01 -33.57
N ALA A 189 -4.56 1.19 -34.49
CA ALA A 189 -5.24 0.83 -35.73
C ALA A 189 -6.48 -0.04 -35.47
N THR A 190 -6.34 -1.07 -34.63
CA THR A 190 -7.46 -1.94 -34.22
C THR A 190 -8.56 -1.14 -33.53
N LEU A 191 -8.20 -0.18 -32.67
CA LEU A 191 -9.16 0.72 -32.03
C LEU A 191 -9.89 1.58 -33.06
N ALA A 192 -9.16 2.19 -34.01
CA ALA A 192 -9.74 3.05 -35.03
C ALA A 192 -10.75 2.29 -35.90
N GLU A 193 -10.41 1.08 -36.32
CA GLU A 193 -11.30 0.20 -37.09
C GLU A 193 -12.52 -0.25 -36.27
N TYR A 194 -12.32 -0.65 -35.01
CA TYR A 194 -13.41 -1.06 -34.12
C TYR A 194 -14.43 0.07 -33.93
N LEU A 195 -13.96 1.30 -33.63
CA LEU A 195 -14.83 2.45 -33.45
C LEU A 195 -15.54 2.83 -34.75
N LEU A 196 -14.85 2.77 -35.90
CA LEU A 196 -15.44 3.08 -37.19
C LEU A 196 -16.56 2.09 -37.52
N ASN A 197 -16.31 0.79 -37.41
CA ASN A 197 -17.29 -0.26 -37.69
C ASN A 197 -18.49 -0.14 -36.75
N ARG A 198 -18.25 0.08 -35.45
CA ARG A 198 -19.31 0.26 -34.45
C ARG A 198 -20.21 1.44 -34.80
N GLU A 199 -19.65 2.59 -35.16
CA GLU A 199 -20.47 3.78 -35.45
C GLU A 199 -21.16 3.70 -36.80
N GLN A 200 -20.55 3.03 -37.79
CA GLN A 200 -21.20 2.74 -39.06
C GLN A 200 -22.51 1.94 -38.90
N GLU A 201 -22.59 1.03 -37.91
CA GLU A 201 -23.82 0.27 -37.63
C GLU A 201 -25.00 1.16 -37.24
N TYR A 202 -24.75 2.34 -36.66
CA TYR A 202 -25.79 3.27 -36.21
C TYR A 202 -25.93 4.51 -37.10
N ALA A 203 -25.01 4.72 -38.04
CA ALA A 203 -25.02 5.88 -38.90
C ALA A 203 -26.09 5.78 -39.99
N ALA A 204 -26.58 6.94 -40.44
CA ALA A 204 -27.47 6.98 -41.60
C ALA A 204 -26.76 6.43 -42.85
N GLU A 205 -27.52 5.76 -43.72
CA GLU A 205 -26.99 5.20 -44.97
C GLU A 205 -26.27 6.27 -45.79
N GLY A 206 -25.02 5.98 -46.17
CA GLY A 206 -24.15 6.92 -46.90
C GLY A 206 -23.45 7.98 -46.05
N ALA A 207 -23.58 7.96 -44.72
CA ALA A 207 -22.80 8.84 -43.85
C ALA A 207 -21.31 8.51 -43.94
N ARG A 208 -20.49 9.54 -44.21
CA ARG A 208 -19.04 9.42 -44.19
C ARG A 208 -18.53 9.73 -42.80
N LEU A 209 -17.85 8.75 -42.21
CA LEU A 209 -17.27 8.84 -40.87
C LEU A 209 -15.75 8.72 -40.96
N ARG A 210 -15.08 9.37 -40.00
CA ARG A 210 -13.65 9.25 -39.78
C ARG A 210 -13.39 9.10 -38.29
N VAL A 211 -12.53 8.17 -37.93
CA VAL A 211 -12.01 8.00 -36.57
C VAL A 211 -10.54 8.36 -36.56
N ARG A 212 -10.13 9.20 -35.60
CA ARG A 212 -8.73 9.54 -35.36
C ARG A 212 -8.36 9.19 -33.93
N VAL A 213 -7.19 8.61 -33.75
CA VAL A 213 -6.73 8.06 -32.47
C VAL A 213 -5.36 8.62 -32.12
N TRP A 214 -5.20 9.07 -30.88
CA TRP A 214 -3.99 9.64 -30.30
C TRP A 214 -3.67 8.97 -28.98
N GLN A 215 -2.43 9.13 -28.51
CA GLN A 215 -2.11 8.86 -27.12
C GLN A 215 -2.73 9.95 -26.23
N PHE A 216 -3.23 9.58 -25.07
CA PHE A 216 -3.79 10.54 -24.12
C PHE A 216 -2.75 11.61 -23.75
N GLY A 217 -3.17 12.88 -23.78
CA GLY A 217 -2.28 14.04 -23.62
C GLY A 217 -1.65 14.54 -24.92
N THR A 218 -1.71 13.78 -26.02
CA THR A 218 -1.45 14.29 -27.38
C THR A 218 -2.78 14.67 -28.02
N SER A 219 -2.96 15.95 -28.35
CA SER A 219 -4.20 16.49 -28.93
C SER A 219 -4.11 16.61 -30.46
N GLU A 220 -5.15 17.15 -31.10
CA GLU A 220 -5.22 17.43 -32.55
C GLU A 220 -4.05 18.24 -33.12
N THR A 221 -3.25 18.88 -32.25
CA THR A 221 -1.99 19.54 -32.60
C THR A 221 -0.89 18.57 -33.04
N HIS A 222 -1.07 17.26 -32.83
CA HIS A 222 -0.16 16.20 -33.23
C HIS A 222 -0.83 15.26 -34.25
N PRO A 223 -0.05 14.64 -35.16
CA PRO A 223 -0.58 13.63 -36.07
C PRO A 223 -1.17 12.46 -35.27
N PRO A 224 -2.33 11.90 -35.70
CA PRO A 224 -2.91 10.75 -35.04
C PRO A 224 -2.00 9.52 -35.20
N LEU A 225 -2.02 8.66 -34.18
CA LEU A 225 -1.37 7.35 -34.22
C LEU A 225 -2.05 6.41 -35.23
N ALA A 226 -3.35 6.57 -35.43
CA ALA A 226 -4.12 5.85 -36.44
C ALA A 226 -5.32 6.67 -36.91
N GLU A 227 -5.70 6.48 -38.18
CA GLU A 227 -6.88 7.08 -38.79
C GLU A 227 -7.61 6.00 -39.60
N ALA A 228 -8.92 5.88 -39.39
CA ALA A 228 -9.80 5.00 -40.15
C ALA A 228 -10.94 5.83 -40.72
N THR A 229 -11.24 5.67 -42.02
CA THR A 229 -12.31 6.43 -42.69
C THR A 229 -13.17 5.48 -43.52
N THR A 230 -14.47 5.74 -43.59
CA THR A 230 -15.37 4.98 -44.46
C THR A 230 -14.94 5.08 -45.93
N ALA A 231 -14.96 3.96 -46.67
CA ALA A 231 -14.68 3.97 -48.11
C ALA A 231 -15.66 4.88 -48.87
N GLN A 232 -15.15 5.55 -49.92
CA GLN A 232 -15.94 6.41 -50.82
C GLN A 232 -16.78 5.59 -51.79
#